data_AF-S7PW97-F1
#
_entry.id   AF-S7PW97-F1
#
_cell.length_a   1.000
_cell.length_b   1.000
_cell.length_c   1.000
_cell.angle_alpha   90.00
_cell.angle_beta   90.00
_cell.angle_gamma   90.00
#
_symmetry.space_group_name_H-M   'P 1'
#
loop_
_entity.id
_entity.type
_entity.pdbx_description
1 polymer ?
#
loop_
_entity_poly.entity_id
_entity_poly.type
_entity_poly.pdbx_seq_one_letter_code
_entity_poly.pdbx_strand_id
1 'polypeptide(L)'
;MEPLLNWIHKVRRGHDRHIDRWPMPHITLLYPFVHPRENADVYDTVRERVREACASFSGASGQLSFGAGQDAFGYFAHSRKSATVYLKPQAAHSWLGRLLAHVLASSQELRDYDEQAREGGRLPAPRAVTCTAGGYLHRGRLPAPRALAVEEHFTPHLSLGQWPGKGAAEKAVASLAESFPGPVAWQVKDLCLLQRDGFRDPFRVAQRIPIGGAAGC
;
A
#
# COMPACT_ATOMS: atom_id res chain seq x y z
N MET A 1 14.46 8.83 -12.19
CA MET A 1 14.10 7.70 -11.30
C MET A 1 15.30 6.90 -10.82
N GLU A 2 16.32 6.63 -11.66
CA GLU A 2 17.50 5.86 -11.23
C GLU A 2 18.23 6.41 -9.99
N PRO A 3 18.45 7.73 -9.82
CA PRO A 3 19.12 8.25 -8.61
C PRO A 3 18.36 7.91 -7.33
N LEU A 4 17.03 7.97 -7.36
CA LEU A 4 16.17 7.61 -6.24
C LEU A 4 16.27 6.12 -5.91
N LEU A 5 16.17 5.24 -6.91
CA LEU A 5 16.23 3.80 -6.68
C LEU A 5 17.59 3.37 -6.13
N ASN A 6 18.68 3.89 -6.70
CA ASN A 6 20.03 3.61 -6.22
C ASN A 6 20.22 4.05 -4.76
N TRP A 7 19.69 5.24 -4.42
CA TRP A 7 19.71 5.74 -3.05
C TRP A 7 18.89 4.85 -2.11
N ILE A 8 17.66 4.47 -2.48
CA ILE A 8 16.81 3.57 -1.68
C ILE A 8 17.51 2.23 -1.45
N HIS A 9 18.09 1.63 -2.49
CA HIS A 9 18.84 0.37 -2.37
C HIS A 9 20.09 0.51 -1.51
N LYS A 10 20.79 1.65 -1.55
CA LYS A 10 21.93 1.92 -0.68
C LYS A 10 21.49 1.96 0.79
N VAL A 11 20.41 2.66 1.10
CA VAL A 11 19.87 2.75 2.48
C VAL A 11 19.37 1.39 2.95
N ARG A 12 18.51 0.73 2.17
CA ARG A 12 17.91 -0.57 2.55
C ARG A 12 18.96 -1.65 2.79
N ARG A 13 20.08 -1.67 2.05
CA ARG A 13 21.16 -2.64 2.28
C ARG A 13 21.74 -2.61 3.70
N GLY A 14 21.74 -1.45 4.36
CA GLY A 14 22.24 -1.30 5.72
C GLY A 14 21.18 -1.52 6.81
N HIS A 15 19.88 -1.46 6.47
CA HIS A 15 18.82 -1.28 7.46
C HIS A 15 17.61 -2.20 7.29
N ASP A 16 17.43 -2.83 6.13
CA ASP A 16 16.31 -3.72 5.85
C ASP A 16 16.77 -5.19 5.84
N ARG A 17 16.49 -5.89 6.94
CA ARG A 17 16.82 -7.31 7.12
C ARG A 17 16.09 -8.22 6.13
N HIS A 18 15.06 -7.72 5.47
CA HIS A 18 14.26 -8.47 4.51
C HIS A 18 14.45 -7.94 3.08
N ILE A 19 15.51 -7.18 2.79
CA ILE A 19 15.74 -6.63 1.46
C ILE A 19 15.65 -7.69 0.35
N ASP A 20 16.25 -8.86 0.57
CA ASP A 20 16.27 -9.97 -0.40
C ASP A 20 14.94 -10.72 -0.52
N ARG A 21 13.98 -10.45 0.39
CA ARG A 21 12.64 -11.01 0.30
C ARG A 21 11.75 -10.23 -0.67
N TRP A 22 12.10 -8.99 -1.00
CA TRP A 22 11.26 -8.14 -1.83
C TRP A 22 11.89 -7.95 -3.21
N PRO A 23 11.13 -8.13 -4.31
CA PRO A 23 11.70 -8.00 -5.66
C PRO A 23 12.04 -6.55 -6.00
N MET A 24 11.45 -5.58 -5.30
CA MET A 24 11.65 -4.14 -5.50
C MET A 24 11.22 -3.33 -4.28
N PRO A 25 11.71 -2.09 -4.10
CA PRO A 25 11.05 -1.09 -3.27
C PRO A 25 9.61 -0.87 -3.74
N HIS A 26 8.68 -0.80 -2.78
CA HIS A 26 7.25 -0.73 -3.06
C HIS A 26 6.54 0.10 -1.99
N ILE A 27 5.34 0.56 -2.35
CA ILE A 27 4.34 1.06 -1.41
C ILE A 27 3.25 0.00 -1.38
N THR A 28 2.97 -0.53 -0.19
CA THR A 28 1.92 -1.54 -0.03
C THR A 28 0.56 -0.89 -0.16
N LEU A 29 -0.26 -1.36 -1.11
CA LEU A 29 -1.65 -0.95 -1.23
C LEU A 29 -2.55 -1.79 -0.32
N LEU A 30 -2.43 -3.12 -0.39
CA LEU A 30 -3.19 -4.08 0.42
C LEU A 30 -2.27 -5.24 0.84
N TYR A 31 -2.33 -5.63 2.12
CA TYR A 31 -1.65 -6.81 2.64
C TYR A 31 -2.35 -7.30 3.92
N PRO A 32 -2.56 -8.62 4.10
CA PRO A 32 -2.32 -9.70 3.14
C PRO A 32 -3.30 -9.64 1.95
N PHE A 33 -3.07 -10.52 0.97
CA PHE A 33 -3.96 -10.74 -0.19
C PHE A 33 -4.41 -12.20 -0.19
N VAL A 34 -5.45 -12.54 -0.97
CA VAL A 34 -5.93 -13.93 -1.10
C VAL A 34 -4.79 -14.86 -1.52
N HIS A 35 -4.56 -15.93 -0.74
CA HIS A 35 -3.47 -16.86 -1.00
C HIS A 35 -3.92 -17.95 -2.00
N PRO A 36 -3.18 -18.20 -3.10
CA PRO A 36 -3.64 -19.08 -4.19
C PRO A 36 -3.81 -20.55 -3.81
N ARG A 37 -3.12 -21.03 -2.75
CA ARG A 37 -3.31 -22.41 -2.27
C ARG A 37 -4.40 -22.51 -1.22
N GLU A 38 -4.58 -21.50 -0.39
CA GLU A 38 -5.55 -21.53 0.72
C GLU A 38 -6.94 -21.08 0.27
N ASN A 39 -7.03 -20.30 -0.81
CA ASN A 39 -8.25 -19.72 -1.36
C ASN A 39 -8.36 -20.03 -2.86
N ALA A 40 -8.00 -21.24 -3.26
CA ALA A 40 -7.86 -21.63 -4.68
C ALA A 40 -9.17 -21.47 -5.48
N ASP A 41 -10.31 -21.65 -4.82
CA ASP A 41 -11.66 -21.52 -5.38
C ASP A 41 -12.03 -20.08 -5.77
N VAL A 42 -11.48 -19.09 -5.06
CA VAL A 42 -11.79 -17.66 -5.30
C VAL A 42 -10.63 -16.87 -5.91
N TYR A 43 -9.40 -17.40 -5.87
CA TYR A 43 -8.19 -16.66 -6.22
C TYR A 43 -8.24 -15.98 -7.59
N ASP A 44 -8.58 -16.74 -8.64
CA ASP A 44 -8.61 -16.19 -10.01
C ASP A 44 -9.76 -15.19 -10.20
N THR A 45 -10.91 -15.43 -9.57
CA THR A 45 -12.04 -14.49 -9.60
C THR A 45 -11.70 -13.18 -8.89
N VAL A 46 -11.01 -13.24 -7.76
CA VAL A 46 -10.58 -12.05 -7.02
C VAL A 46 -9.52 -11.27 -7.82
N ARG A 47 -8.55 -11.95 -8.43
CA ARG A 47 -7.56 -11.30 -9.32
C ARG A 47 -8.21 -10.58 -10.49
N GLU A 48 -9.20 -11.23 -11.09
CA GLU A 48 -9.96 -10.68 -12.20
C GLU A 48 -10.72 -9.40 -11.79
N ARG A 49 -11.39 -9.43 -10.64
CA ARG A 49 -12.08 -8.26 -10.07
C ARG A 49 -11.12 -7.11 -9.77
N VAL A 50 -9.92 -7.40 -9.26
CA VAL A 50 -8.88 -6.37 -9.05
C VAL A 50 -8.45 -5.76 -10.38
N ARG A 51 -8.29 -6.56 -11.44
CA ARG A 51 -7.95 -6.06 -12.77
C ARG A 51 -9.04 -5.13 -13.32
N GLU A 52 -10.31 -5.54 -13.25
CA GLU A 52 -11.44 -4.70 -13.66
C GLU A 52 -11.52 -3.41 -12.84
N ALA A 53 -11.26 -3.48 -11.54
CA ALA A 53 -11.22 -2.31 -10.68
C ALA A 53 -10.10 -1.34 -11.10
N CYS A 54 -8.87 -1.84 -11.33
CA CYS A 54 -7.76 -1.01 -11.79
C CYS A 54 -8.03 -0.38 -13.18
N ALA A 55 -8.64 -1.13 -14.09
CA ALA A 55 -9.00 -0.64 -15.43
C ALA A 55 -10.05 0.48 -15.37
N SER A 56 -11.08 0.31 -14.52
CA SER A 56 -12.19 1.26 -14.36
C SER A 56 -11.88 2.45 -13.44
N PHE A 57 -10.72 2.47 -12.78
CA PHE A 57 -10.37 3.52 -11.83
C PHE A 57 -10.03 4.84 -12.53
N SER A 58 -10.94 5.82 -12.41
CA SER A 58 -10.78 7.19 -12.93
C SER A 58 -10.30 8.20 -11.86
N GLY A 59 -9.99 7.72 -10.66
CA GLY A 59 -9.81 8.56 -9.46
C GLY A 59 -8.43 9.21 -9.26
N ALA A 60 -7.53 9.19 -10.25
CA ALA A 60 -6.16 9.71 -10.08
C ALA A 60 -5.51 10.23 -11.37
N SER A 61 -4.59 11.18 -11.22
CA SER A 61 -3.56 11.48 -12.23
C SER A 61 -2.54 10.34 -12.39
N GLY A 62 -2.51 9.39 -11.43
CA GLY A 62 -1.47 8.38 -11.28
C GLY A 62 -0.09 8.94 -10.90
N GLN A 63 0.02 10.25 -10.67
CA GLN A 63 1.27 10.88 -10.26
C GLN A 63 1.50 10.71 -8.77
N LEU A 64 2.70 10.27 -8.40
CA LEU A 64 3.15 10.13 -7.02
C LEU A 64 4.40 10.98 -6.81
N SER A 65 4.55 11.59 -5.64
CA SER A 65 5.71 12.39 -5.30
C SER A 65 6.15 12.24 -3.85
N PHE A 66 7.46 12.42 -3.64
CA PHE A 66 8.05 12.67 -2.33
C PHE A 66 8.52 14.13 -2.27
N GLY A 67 8.34 14.76 -1.10
CA GLY A 67 8.80 16.12 -0.84
C GLY A 67 10.32 16.22 -0.73
N ALA A 68 10.82 17.32 -0.18
CA ALA A 68 12.23 17.51 0.12
C ALA A 68 12.47 17.51 1.64
N GLY A 69 13.74 17.36 2.05
CA GLY A 69 14.13 17.46 3.45
C GLY A 69 13.46 16.44 4.37
N GLN A 70 13.34 16.77 5.65
CA GLN A 70 12.81 15.86 6.66
C GLN A 70 11.32 15.54 6.47
N ASP A 71 10.55 16.43 5.83
CA ASP A 71 9.11 16.25 5.60
C ASP A 71 8.77 15.11 4.64
N ALA A 72 9.75 14.68 3.83
CA ALA A 72 9.65 13.52 2.95
C ALA A 72 9.69 12.19 3.72
N PHE A 73 9.97 12.22 5.02
CA PHE A 73 10.19 11.05 5.84
C PHE A 73 9.15 10.92 6.95
N GLY A 74 9.05 9.71 7.47
CA GLY A 74 8.37 9.42 8.72
C GLY A 74 8.95 8.18 9.37
N TYR A 75 8.47 7.88 10.57
CA TYR A 75 8.79 6.63 11.25
C TYR A 75 7.61 6.17 12.12
N PHE A 76 7.54 4.87 12.37
CA PHE A 76 6.65 4.28 13.38
C PHE A 76 7.44 3.28 14.23
N ALA A 77 7.10 3.21 15.52
CA ALA A 77 7.79 2.36 16.47
C ALA A 77 7.00 1.07 16.73
N HIS A 78 7.61 -0.08 16.43
CA HIS A 78 7.07 -1.40 16.75
C HIS A 78 7.23 -1.73 18.24
N SER A 79 8.34 -1.27 18.81
CA SER A 79 8.70 -1.48 20.21
C SER A 79 9.76 -0.46 20.65
N ARG A 80 10.17 -0.53 21.91
CA ARG A 80 11.32 0.23 22.42
C ARG A 80 12.62 -0.02 21.65
N LYS A 81 12.77 -1.18 21.00
CA LYS A 81 14.00 -1.61 20.34
C LYS A 81 13.92 -1.60 18.81
N SER A 82 12.77 -1.28 18.22
CA SER A 82 12.58 -1.36 16.77
C SER A 82 11.61 -0.29 16.28
N ALA A 83 12.03 0.45 15.26
CA ALA A 83 11.21 1.42 14.55
C ALA A 83 11.51 1.34 13.04
N THR A 84 10.49 1.45 12.20
CA THR A 84 10.65 1.54 10.75
C THR A 84 10.77 3.00 10.34
N VAL A 85 11.76 3.35 9.51
CA VAL A 85 11.81 4.65 8.81
C VAL A 85 11.35 4.45 7.37
N TYR A 86 10.61 5.41 6.83
CA TYR A 86 10.01 5.33 5.51
C TYR A 86 9.97 6.68 4.80
N LEU A 87 9.83 6.64 3.47
CA LEU A 87 9.45 7.79 2.66
C LEU A 87 7.92 7.95 2.67
N LYS A 88 7.45 9.17 2.91
CA LYS A 88 6.04 9.56 2.96
C LYS A 88 5.66 10.27 1.66
N PRO A 89 4.75 9.70 0.84
CA PRO A 89 4.19 10.42 -0.30
C PRO A 89 3.53 11.73 0.12
N GLN A 90 3.59 12.75 -0.74
CA GLN A 90 2.82 13.98 -0.52
C GLN A 90 1.31 13.74 -0.72
N ALA A 91 0.49 14.56 -0.04
CA ALA A 91 -0.98 14.67 -0.09
C ALA A 91 -1.80 13.92 0.98
N ALA A 92 -2.55 14.70 1.78
CA ALA A 92 -3.44 14.25 2.86
C ALA A 92 -4.69 13.45 2.40
N HIS A 93 -4.99 13.44 1.10
CA HIS A 93 -6.09 12.66 0.48
C HIS A 93 -5.60 11.98 -0.81
N SER A 94 -4.41 11.38 -0.75
CA SER A 94 -3.73 10.83 -1.92
C SER A 94 -4.62 9.84 -2.69
N TRP A 95 -4.48 9.83 -4.01
CA TRP A 95 -5.29 8.96 -4.87
C TRP A 95 -5.05 7.46 -4.63
N LEU A 96 -3.96 7.09 -3.96
CA LEU A 96 -3.71 5.71 -3.54
C LEU A 96 -4.76 5.21 -2.53
N GLY A 97 -5.23 6.09 -1.62
CA GLY A 97 -6.33 5.74 -0.69
C GLY A 97 -7.63 5.49 -1.44
N ARG A 98 -7.94 6.32 -2.44
CA ARG A 98 -9.08 6.10 -3.34
C ARG A 98 -8.93 4.83 -4.17
N LEU A 99 -7.73 4.51 -4.64
CA LEU A 99 -7.46 3.27 -5.35
C LEU A 99 -7.67 2.06 -4.44
N LEU A 100 -7.17 2.10 -3.20
CA LEU A 100 -7.39 1.04 -2.21
C LEU A 100 -8.89 0.85 -1.95
N ALA A 101 -9.62 1.94 -1.71
CA ALA A 101 -11.07 1.89 -1.52
C ALA A 101 -11.79 1.28 -2.74
N HIS A 102 -11.38 1.63 -3.96
CA HIS A 102 -11.93 1.07 -5.20
C HIS A 102 -11.62 -0.42 -5.36
N VAL A 103 -10.40 -0.85 -5.04
CA VAL A 103 -9.99 -2.26 -5.05
C VAL A 103 -10.78 -3.08 -4.01
N LEU A 104 -10.92 -2.58 -2.79
CA LEU A 104 -11.72 -3.23 -1.73
C LEU A 104 -13.22 -3.27 -2.06
N ALA A 105 -13.72 -2.36 -2.90
CA ALA A 105 -15.10 -2.40 -3.38
C ALA A 105 -15.36 -3.58 -4.32
N SER A 106 -14.33 -4.02 -5.06
CA SER A 106 -14.45 -4.99 -6.17
C SER A 106 -14.77 -6.42 -5.72
N SER A 107 -14.41 -6.79 -4.49
CA SER A 107 -14.53 -8.16 -3.98
C SER A 107 -14.80 -8.13 -2.48
N GLN A 108 -15.70 -9.00 -2.00
CA GLN A 108 -15.96 -9.12 -0.57
C GLN A 108 -14.80 -9.82 0.13
N GLU A 109 -14.20 -10.80 -0.54
CA GLU A 109 -13.06 -11.58 -0.07
C GLU A 109 -11.89 -10.67 0.32
N LEU A 110 -11.67 -9.56 -0.39
CA LEU A 110 -10.63 -8.57 -0.04
C LEU A 110 -10.94 -7.75 1.21
N ARG A 111 -12.22 -7.60 1.58
CA ARG A 111 -12.64 -6.76 2.71
C ARG A 111 -12.32 -7.38 4.06
N ASP A 112 -12.08 -8.68 4.08
CA ASP A 112 -11.77 -9.45 5.29
C ASP A 112 -10.25 -9.49 5.57
N TYR A 113 -9.42 -9.09 4.61
CA TYR A 113 -7.95 -9.10 4.68
C TYR A 113 -7.31 -7.75 5.02
N ASP A 114 -8.06 -6.81 5.60
CA ASP A 114 -7.56 -5.48 5.96
C ASP A 114 -6.71 -5.52 7.26
N GLU A 115 -5.53 -6.14 7.18
CA GLU A 115 -4.54 -6.12 8.27
C GLU A 115 -3.78 -4.78 8.38
N GLN A 116 -3.95 -3.84 7.44
CA GLN A 116 -3.33 -2.50 7.53
C GLN A 116 -3.87 -1.66 8.69
N ALA A 117 -4.98 -2.09 9.29
CA ALA A 117 -5.54 -1.57 10.52
C ALA A 117 -4.78 -1.94 11.83
N ARG A 118 -3.70 -2.75 11.77
CA ARG A 118 -3.03 -3.27 12.98
C ARG A 118 -2.07 -2.30 13.69
N GLU A 119 -1.76 -1.14 13.14
CA GLU A 119 -1.16 -0.05 13.92
C GLU A 119 -2.22 1.01 14.26
N GLY A 120 -3.01 0.74 15.30
CA GLY A 120 -3.75 1.78 16.03
C GLY A 120 -5.15 2.13 15.54
N GLY A 121 -5.71 1.47 14.52
CA GLY A 121 -7.09 1.73 14.11
C GLY A 121 -7.69 0.58 13.31
N ARG A 122 -8.45 -0.31 13.96
CA ARG A 122 -9.50 -1.05 13.25
C ARG A 122 -10.34 0.00 12.52
N LEU A 123 -10.55 -0.14 11.21
CA LEU A 123 -11.74 0.44 10.61
C LEU A 123 -12.90 0.03 11.52
N PRO A 124 -13.75 0.96 12.00
CA PRO A 124 -14.81 0.61 12.91
C PRO A 124 -15.56 -0.58 12.31
N ALA A 125 -15.71 -1.65 13.10
CA ALA A 125 -16.56 -2.77 12.72
C ALA A 125 -17.86 -2.15 12.19
N PRO A 126 -18.37 -2.56 11.01
CA PRO A 126 -19.57 -1.94 10.48
C PRO A 126 -20.61 -1.99 11.58
N ARG A 127 -20.92 -0.83 12.20
CA ARG A 127 -22.02 -0.75 13.16
C ARG A 127 -23.17 -1.31 12.36
N ALA A 128 -23.84 -2.34 12.90
CA ALA A 128 -24.95 -2.99 12.26
C ALA A 128 -25.91 -1.91 11.77
N VAL A 129 -25.76 -1.52 10.51
CA VAL A 129 -26.78 -0.76 9.81
C VAL A 129 -27.80 -1.83 9.63
N THR A 130 -28.78 -1.82 10.52
CA THR A 130 -30.01 -2.58 10.36
C THR A 130 -30.50 -2.28 8.95
N CYS A 131 -30.24 -3.23 8.04
CA CYS A 131 -30.83 -3.22 6.73
C CYS A 131 -32.33 -3.42 6.97
N THR A 132 -33.07 -2.32 7.04
CA THR A 132 -34.49 -2.38 6.76
C THR A 132 -34.62 -2.83 5.30
N ALA A 133 -35.27 -3.97 5.16
CA ALA A 133 -35.66 -4.69 3.95
C ALA A 133 -35.52 -3.92 2.62
N GLY A 134 -34.85 -4.54 1.64
CA GLY A 134 -35.17 -4.35 0.22
C GLY A 134 -34.18 -3.61 -0.68
N GLY A 135 -32.90 -3.45 -0.28
CA GLY A 135 -31.89 -2.83 -1.16
C GLY A 135 -30.87 -3.85 -1.66
N TYR A 136 -30.93 -4.20 -2.95
CA TYR A 136 -29.81 -4.87 -3.63
C TYR A 136 -28.51 -4.09 -3.37
N LEU A 137 -27.52 -4.72 -2.74
CA LEU A 137 -26.16 -4.18 -2.65
C LEU A 137 -25.68 -3.97 -4.10
N HIS A 138 -25.60 -2.71 -4.54
CA HIS A 138 -25.02 -2.39 -5.84
C HIS A 138 -23.61 -2.97 -5.88
N ARG A 139 -23.39 -3.95 -6.77
CA ARG A 139 -22.04 -4.41 -7.16
C ARG A 139 -21.22 -3.18 -7.50
N GLY A 140 -20.10 -2.98 -6.80
CA GLY A 140 -19.08 -2.00 -7.21
C GLY A 140 -18.88 -0.75 -6.34
N ARG A 141 -19.47 -0.63 -5.15
CA ARG A 141 -19.11 0.48 -4.22
C ARG A 141 -18.92 0.02 -2.78
N LEU A 142 -17.82 0.43 -2.14
CA LEU A 142 -17.72 0.36 -0.68
C LEU A 142 -18.81 1.25 -0.05
N PRO A 143 -19.42 0.85 1.08
CA PRO A 143 -20.25 1.75 1.85
C PRO A 143 -19.48 3.05 2.15
N ALA A 144 -20.10 4.22 1.91
CA ALA A 144 -19.42 5.51 2.02
C ALA A 144 -18.62 5.71 3.33
N PRO A 145 -19.11 5.29 4.51
CA PRO A 145 -18.34 5.39 5.75
C PRO A 145 -17.03 4.57 5.73
N ARG A 146 -17.02 3.43 5.03
CA ARG A 146 -15.82 2.58 4.94
C ARG A 146 -14.82 3.12 3.92
N ALA A 147 -15.28 3.70 2.82
CA ALA A 147 -14.41 4.37 1.86
C ALA A 147 -13.70 5.57 2.51
N LEU A 148 -14.45 6.40 3.24
CA LEU A 148 -13.88 7.53 3.99
C LEU A 148 -12.86 7.07 5.04
N ALA A 149 -13.19 6.04 5.83
CA ALA A 149 -12.28 5.54 6.84
C ALA A 149 -10.99 4.93 6.23
N VAL A 150 -11.05 4.31 5.04
CA VAL A 150 -9.85 3.91 4.30
C VAL A 150 -9.02 5.14 3.93
N GLU A 151 -9.63 6.18 3.38
CA GLU A 151 -8.93 7.41 3.00
C GLU A 151 -8.31 8.15 4.19
N GLU A 152 -8.95 8.10 5.36
CA GLU A 152 -8.47 8.73 6.60
C GLU A 152 -7.34 7.96 7.29
N HIS A 153 -7.37 6.63 7.24
CA HIS A 153 -6.44 5.79 8.00
C HIS A 153 -5.34 5.15 7.16
N PHE A 154 -5.51 5.04 5.84
CA PHE A 154 -4.49 4.51 4.96
C PHE A 154 -3.28 5.44 4.91
N THR A 155 -2.15 4.94 5.41
CA THR A 155 -0.87 5.67 5.45
C THR A 155 0.09 5.06 4.42
N PRO A 156 0.03 5.48 3.14
CA PRO A 156 0.96 4.97 2.14
C PRO A 156 2.38 5.34 2.52
N HIS A 157 3.30 4.39 2.44
CA HIS A 157 4.70 4.62 2.76
C HIS A 157 5.61 3.64 2.02
N LEU A 158 6.84 4.06 1.76
CA LEU A 158 7.90 3.21 1.21
C LEU A 158 8.96 2.99 2.29
N SER A 159 9.01 1.79 2.87
CA SER A 159 9.95 1.47 3.95
C SER A 159 11.40 1.50 3.47
N LEU A 160 12.26 2.17 4.25
CA LEU A 160 13.71 2.24 4.02
C LEU A 160 14.50 1.27 4.90
N GLY A 161 13.88 0.74 5.95
CA GLY A 161 14.49 -0.22 6.86
C GLY A 161 14.03 -0.04 8.30
N GLN A 162 14.73 -0.72 9.22
CA GLN A 162 14.45 -0.69 10.65
C GLN A 162 15.66 -0.22 11.45
N TRP A 163 15.40 0.65 12.43
CA TRP A 163 16.38 1.22 13.34
C TRP A 163 16.12 0.79 14.80
N PRO A 164 17.16 0.85 15.67
CA PRO A 164 17.03 0.54 17.10
C PRO A 164 16.15 1.53 17.87
N GLY A 165 14.83 1.36 17.75
CA GLY A 165 13.83 2.16 18.46
C GLY A 165 13.71 3.60 17.97
N LYS A 166 12.83 4.34 18.65
CA LYS A 166 12.38 5.69 18.26
C LYS A 166 13.53 6.69 18.08
N GLY A 167 14.42 6.82 19.07
CA GLY A 167 15.48 7.83 19.03
C GLY A 167 16.51 7.59 17.91
N ALA A 168 16.76 6.34 17.53
CA ALA A 168 17.60 6.03 16.38
C ALA A 168 16.91 6.36 15.05
N ALA A 169 15.59 6.12 14.96
CA ALA A 169 14.79 6.48 13.79
C ALA A 169 14.72 8.00 13.58
N GLU A 170 14.53 8.79 14.63
CA GLU A 170 14.53 10.27 14.56
C GLU A 170 15.86 10.82 14.03
N LYS A 171 16.98 10.32 14.55
CA LYS A 171 18.33 10.68 14.05
C LYS A 171 18.53 10.23 12.61
N ALA A 172 18.02 9.06 12.24
CA ALA A 172 18.10 8.55 10.88
C ALA A 172 17.31 9.44 9.90
N VAL A 173 16.13 9.94 10.27
CA VAL A 173 15.38 10.90 9.43
C VAL A 173 16.22 12.14 9.13
N ALA A 174 16.83 12.75 10.15
CA ALA A 174 17.69 13.92 9.96
C ALA A 174 18.86 13.62 9.01
N SER A 175 19.59 12.52 9.25
CA SER A 175 20.74 12.14 8.43
C SER A 175 20.37 11.73 6.99
N LEU A 176 19.25 11.02 6.81
CA LEU A 176 18.79 10.59 5.48
C LEU A 176 18.35 11.80 4.65
N ALA A 177 17.71 12.80 5.26
CA ALA A 177 17.27 14.02 4.59
C ALA A 177 18.43 14.79 3.94
N GLU A 178 19.64 14.77 4.52
CA GLU A 178 20.83 15.44 3.97
C GLU A 178 21.31 14.83 2.65
N SER A 179 21.06 13.53 2.44
CA SER A 179 21.51 12.80 1.24
C SER A 179 20.37 12.45 0.29
N PHE A 180 19.14 12.84 0.60
CA PHE A 180 17.96 12.45 -0.15
C PHE A 180 17.95 13.15 -1.52
N PRO A 181 17.82 12.40 -2.64
CA PRO A 181 17.87 13.00 -3.98
C PRO A 181 16.56 13.70 -4.41
N GLY A 182 15.61 13.93 -3.48
CA GLY A 182 14.33 14.57 -3.76
C GLY A 182 14.39 16.12 -3.76
N PRO A 183 13.28 16.79 -4.13
CA PRO A 183 11.95 16.23 -4.39
C PRO A 183 11.90 15.41 -5.67
N VAL A 184 11.01 14.42 -5.71
CA VAL A 184 10.91 13.50 -6.86
C VAL A 184 9.45 13.15 -7.11
N ALA A 185 9.07 13.13 -8.39
CA ALA A 185 7.74 12.73 -8.84
C ALA A 185 7.85 11.75 -10.00
N TRP A 186 6.89 10.83 -10.09
CA TRP A 186 6.81 9.87 -11.18
C TRP A 186 5.36 9.42 -11.42
N GLN A 187 5.14 8.83 -12.59
CA GLN A 187 3.87 8.23 -12.94
C GLN A 187 3.83 6.77 -12.47
N VAL A 188 2.81 6.43 -11.68
CA VAL A 188 2.46 5.05 -11.34
C VAL A 188 1.55 4.52 -12.45
N LYS A 189 1.96 3.42 -13.06
CA LYS A 189 1.25 2.79 -14.19
C LYS A 189 0.59 1.46 -13.82
N ASP A 190 1.17 0.74 -12.87
CA ASP A 190 0.77 -0.63 -12.57
C ASP A 190 0.62 -0.86 -11.07
N LEU A 191 -0.40 -1.64 -10.71
CA LEU A 191 -0.47 -2.36 -9.44
C LEU A 191 0.21 -3.72 -9.61
N CYS A 192 1.09 -4.09 -8.68
CA CYS A 192 1.77 -5.39 -8.71
C CYS A 192 1.15 -6.33 -7.67
N LEU A 193 0.74 -7.52 -8.09
CA LEU A 193 0.41 -8.61 -7.18
C LEU A 193 1.70 -9.36 -6.84
N LEU A 194 2.06 -9.37 -5.56
CA LEU A 194 3.23 -10.08 -5.05
C LEU A 194 2.82 -11.37 -4.37
N GLN A 195 3.53 -12.45 -4.67
CA GLN A 195 3.28 -13.77 -4.10
C GLN A 195 4.57 -14.39 -3.57
N ARG A 196 4.47 -15.14 -2.49
CA ARG A 196 5.50 -16.07 -2.00
C ARG A 196 4.81 -17.38 -1.62
N ASP A 197 5.55 -18.48 -1.63
CA ASP A 197 4.96 -19.80 -1.34
C ASP A 197 5.10 -20.19 0.14
N GLY A 198 6.06 -19.59 0.85
CA GLY A 198 6.29 -19.78 2.28
C GLY A 198 6.85 -18.53 2.96
N PHE A 199 6.86 -18.52 4.30
CA PHE A 199 7.25 -17.34 5.08
C PHE A 199 8.70 -16.87 4.83
N ARG A 200 9.61 -17.81 4.55
CA ARG A 200 11.02 -17.52 4.30
C ARG A 200 11.32 -17.24 2.83
N ASP A 201 10.39 -17.54 1.94
CA ASP A 201 10.61 -17.41 0.50
C ASP A 201 10.52 -15.94 0.07
N PRO A 202 11.32 -15.53 -0.93
CA PRO A 202 11.19 -14.21 -1.51
C PRO A 202 9.85 -14.08 -2.23
N PHE A 203 9.30 -12.86 -2.21
CA PHE A 203 8.19 -12.49 -3.05
C PHE A 203 8.63 -12.45 -4.51
N ARG A 204 7.74 -12.87 -5.40
CA ARG A 204 7.82 -12.68 -6.85
C ARG A 204 6.65 -11.82 -7.32
N VAL A 205 6.85 -11.12 -8.43
CA VAL A 205 5.74 -10.45 -9.12
C VAL A 205 4.93 -11.52 -9.85
N ALA A 206 3.75 -11.83 -9.32
CA ALA A 206 2.81 -12.77 -9.94
C ALA A 206 2.06 -12.11 -11.11
N GLN A 207 1.75 -10.82 -11.00
CA GLN A 207 1.05 -10.07 -12.03
C GLN A 207 1.35 -8.57 -11.93
N ARG A 208 1.39 -7.89 -13.08
CA ARG A 208 1.32 -6.43 -13.21
C ARG A 208 -0.04 -6.08 -13.81
N ILE A 209 -0.76 -5.17 -13.17
CA ILE A 209 -2.12 -4.77 -13.54
C ILE A 209 -2.09 -3.28 -13.86
N PRO A 210 -2.29 -2.86 -15.11
CA PRO A 210 -2.35 -1.46 -15.47
C PRO A 210 -3.45 -0.73 -14.69
N ILE A 211 -3.13 0.48 -14.22
CA ILE A 211 -4.06 1.37 -13.51
C ILE A 211 -4.49 2.48 -14.48
N GLY A 212 -5.81 2.64 -14.61
CA GLY A 212 -6.37 3.59 -15.56
C GLY A 212 -6.24 3.05 -16.98
N GLY A 213 -7.31 2.45 -17.47
CA GLY A 213 -7.43 2.05 -18.86
C GLY A 213 -8.57 2.81 -19.51
N ALA A 214 -8.26 3.61 -20.52
CA ALA A 214 -9.21 3.73 -21.62
C ALA A 214 -9.55 2.30 -22.05
N ALA A 215 -10.84 1.96 -22.04
CA ALA A 215 -11.33 0.81 -22.78
C ALA A 215 -10.80 0.96 -24.22
N GLY A 216 -9.89 0.09 -24.60
CA GLY A 216 -9.20 0.14 -25.88
C GLY A 216 -8.90 -1.26 -26.35
N CYS A 217 -9.94 -2.04 -26.60
CA CYS A 217 -10.37 -2.49 -27.93
C CYS A 217 -11.80 -3.05 -27.84
#